data_AF-A0A919WFS6-F1
#
_entry.id   AF-A0A919WFS6-F1
#
_cell.length_a   1.000
_cell.length_b   1.000
_cell.length_c   1.000
_cell.angle_alpha   90.00
_cell.angle_beta   90.00
_cell.angle_gamma   90.00
#
_symmetry.space_group_name_H-M   'P 1'
#
loop_
_entity.id
_entity.type
_entity.pdbx_description
1 polymer ?
#
loop_
_entity_poly.entity_id
_entity_poly.type
_entity_poly.pdbx_seq_one_letter_code
_entity_poly.pdbx_strand_id
1 'polypeptide(L)'
;MSFFPTFTKEKKVVKGGLTSLMAELLKEKRNVVILASGDPLFFGLGSVLAKKLPLEIYPYASSIQLAFAKMKESWQDAFIVSLHGRSIKGFAQKIDGRHKIVVLTDPINSPQAIAKYLKRFGMTEYVAFVAENLQGVDERCRHLTLDEMEQATFSPLNVVILKQSERVERSSLGIPDQAFIQRKPDKGLITKKEVRILSLQELKLKDNSIVWDIGTCTGSVAIEAAKMAREGEVYAIEKNENDLQNCLQNQVKHRADFVAVLGKAPERLDEFPDPNAIFIGGNGGNMEELLKICISRLLPNGRLVMNIATIENLAEAMRHLKTLGCEVTVTQVQISKSKPILNLTRFEPLNPIFIVSAQKGKE
;
A
#
# COMPACT_ATOMS: atom_id res chain seq x y z
N MET A 1 -16.04 6.11 -34.09
CA MET A 1 -16.20 5.98 -35.56
C MET A 1 -16.70 7.28 -36.19
N SER A 2 -17.58 8.02 -35.50
CA SER A 2 -18.06 9.36 -35.88
C SER A 2 -16.98 10.45 -35.96
N PHE A 3 -15.84 10.29 -35.27
CA PHE A 3 -14.76 11.30 -35.24
C PHE A 3 -14.00 11.49 -36.57
N PHE A 4 -14.08 10.53 -37.51
CA PHE A 4 -13.42 10.61 -38.81
C PHE A 4 -14.44 10.30 -39.92
N PRO A 5 -15.43 11.18 -40.15
CA PRO A 5 -16.54 10.91 -41.06
C PRO A 5 -16.06 10.81 -42.51
N THR A 6 -14.99 11.52 -42.87
CA THR A 6 -14.41 11.56 -44.22
C THR A 6 -13.42 10.42 -44.51
N PHE A 7 -13.01 9.63 -43.51
CA PHE A 7 -12.09 8.51 -43.73
C PHE A 7 -12.83 7.33 -44.37
N THR A 8 -12.37 6.90 -45.55
CA THR A 8 -13.07 5.93 -46.42
C THR A 8 -12.49 4.51 -46.39
N LYS A 9 -11.37 4.28 -45.68
CA LYS A 9 -10.79 2.94 -45.55
C LYS A 9 -11.51 2.12 -44.48
N GLU A 10 -11.16 0.85 -44.39
CA GLU A 10 -11.67 -0.06 -43.37
C GLU A 10 -11.44 0.52 -41.97
N LYS A 11 -12.52 0.57 -41.19
CA LYS A 11 -12.45 0.96 -39.79
C LYS A 11 -12.96 -0.23 -38.96
N LYS A 12 -12.26 -0.49 -37.86
CA LYS A 12 -12.67 -1.53 -36.92
C LYS A 12 -12.70 -0.96 -35.51
N VAL A 13 -13.79 -1.18 -34.79
CA VAL A 13 -13.85 -0.89 -33.36
C VAL A 13 -13.19 -2.05 -32.64
N VAL A 14 -12.25 -1.75 -31.75
CA VAL A 14 -11.66 -2.75 -30.86
C VAL A 14 -12.74 -3.19 -29.88
N LYS A 15 -13.38 -4.34 -30.16
CA LYS A 15 -14.45 -4.92 -29.34
C LYS A 15 -14.00 -6.16 -28.54
N GLY A 16 -12.73 -6.57 -28.69
CA GLY A 16 -12.14 -7.72 -28.01
C GLY A 16 -11.00 -7.34 -27.06
N GLY A 17 -10.61 -8.27 -26.19
CA GLY A 17 -9.46 -8.10 -25.31
C GLY A 17 -8.14 -7.99 -26.08
N LEU A 18 -7.11 -7.46 -25.41
CA LEU A 18 -5.81 -7.13 -25.98
C LEU A 18 -5.15 -8.28 -26.79
N THR A 19 -5.34 -9.52 -26.36
CA THR A 19 -4.84 -10.73 -27.04
C THR A 19 -5.44 -10.90 -28.43
N SER A 20 -6.75 -10.67 -28.58
CA SER A 20 -7.43 -10.81 -29.88
C SER A 20 -6.98 -9.72 -30.85
N LEU A 21 -6.90 -8.47 -30.39
CA LEU A 21 -6.37 -7.36 -31.16
C LEU A 21 -4.94 -7.65 -31.63
N MET A 22 -4.11 -8.20 -30.76
CA MET A 22 -2.73 -8.52 -31.09
C MET A 22 -2.59 -9.61 -32.15
N ALA A 23 -3.39 -10.68 -32.06
CA ALA A 23 -3.38 -11.75 -33.06
C ALA A 23 -3.83 -11.25 -34.45
N GLU A 24 -4.77 -10.31 -34.50
CA GLU A 24 -5.20 -9.68 -35.74
C GLU A 24 -4.12 -8.77 -36.33
N LEU A 25 -3.51 -7.89 -35.51
CA LEU A 25 -2.47 -6.99 -35.96
C LEU A 25 -1.22 -7.72 -36.48
N LEU A 26 -0.87 -8.86 -35.90
CA LEU A 26 0.27 -9.69 -36.37
C LEU A 26 0.03 -10.34 -37.74
N LYS A 27 -1.23 -10.52 -38.14
CA LYS A 27 -1.60 -11.09 -39.45
C LYS A 27 -1.84 -10.02 -40.50
N GLU A 28 -1.96 -8.76 -40.08
CA GLU A 28 -2.23 -7.65 -40.96
C GLU A 28 -0.97 -7.27 -41.74
N LYS A 29 -1.11 -7.10 -43.06
CA LYS A 29 -0.02 -6.77 -43.97
C LYS A 29 -0.12 -5.35 -44.53
N ARG A 30 -1.25 -4.68 -44.29
CA ARG A 30 -1.49 -3.28 -44.69
C ARG A 30 -0.93 -2.31 -43.64
N ASN A 31 -0.82 -1.04 -44.01
CA ASN A 31 -0.54 0.03 -43.06
C ASN A 31 -1.76 0.21 -42.14
N VAL A 32 -1.54 0.06 -40.84
CA VAL A 32 -2.59 0.18 -39.81
C VAL A 32 -2.35 1.42 -38.98
N VAL A 33 -3.41 2.21 -38.77
CA VAL A 33 -3.41 3.29 -37.78
C VAL A 33 -4.29 2.86 -36.61
N ILE A 34 -3.73 2.90 -35.41
CA ILE A 34 -4.46 2.61 -34.17
C ILE A 34 -4.76 3.92 -33.47
N LEU A 35 -6.04 4.21 -33.30
CA LEU A 35 -6.49 5.38 -32.57
C LEU A 35 -6.72 5.00 -31.11
N ALA A 36 -5.93 5.60 -30.21
CA ALA A 36 -6.11 5.51 -28.77
C ALA A 36 -6.73 6.81 -28.24
N SER A 37 -7.44 6.72 -27.12
CA SER A 37 -7.91 7.91 -26.40
C SER A 37 -6.76 8.53 -25.61
N GLY A 38 -6.37 9.76 -25.95
CA GLY A 38 -5.27 10.46 -25.30
C GLY A 38 -3.89 9.97 -25.74
N ASP A 39 -2.90 10.04 -24.85
CA ASP A 39 -1.54 9.57 -25.11
C ASP A 39 -1.46 8.03 -25.13
N PRO A 40 -1.06 7.38 -26.24
CA PRO A 40 -0.95 5.93 -26.33
C PRO A 40 -0.01 5.29 -25.30
N LEU A 41 0.98 6.02 -24.78
CA LEU A 41 1.97 5.53 -23.82
C LEU A 41 1.57 5.77 -22.36
N PHE A 42 0.54 6.56 -22.09
CA PHE A 42 0.11 6.89 -20.74
C PHE A 42 -1.16 6.13 -20.34
N PHE A 43 -0.98 4.99 -19.64
CA PHE A 43 -2.07 4.03 -19.36
C PHE A 43 -2.83 3.54 -20.61
N GLY A 44 -2.25 3.77 -21.80
CA GLY A 44 -2.79 3.36 -23.08
C GLY A 44 -2.19 2.06 -23.60
N LEU A 45 -2.66 1.65 -24.80
CA LEU A 45 -2.27 0.39 -25.44
C LEU A 45 -0.86 0.42 -26.05
N GLY A 46 -0.27 1.60 -26.26
CA GLY A 46 0.98 1.77 -26.99
C GLY A 46 2.15 0.99 -26.39
N SER A 47 2.29 1.00 -25.07
CA SER A 47 3.38 0.30 -24.37
C SER A 47 3.26 -1.22 -24.46
N VAL A 48 2.03 -1.75 -24.55
CA VAL A 48 1.79 -3.19 -24.74
C VAL A 48 2.08 -3.59 -26.18
N LEU A 49 1.59 -2.81 -27.14
CA LEU A 49 1.78 -3.11 -28.57
C LEU A 49 3.26 -2.98 -28.98
N ALA A 50 3.97 -1.97 -28.47
CA ALA A 50 5.38 -1.71 -28.79
C ALA A 50 6.33 -2.85 -28.36
N LYS A 51 5.91 -3.73 -27.43
CA LYS A 51 6.69 -4.91 -27.05
C LYS A 51 6.69 -6.01 -28.13
N LYS A 52 5.75 -5.98 -29.07
CA LYS A 52 5.50 -7.09 -30.01
C LYS A 52 5.44 -6.67 -31.48
N LEU A 53 5.30 -5.37 -31.75
CA LEU A 53 5.20 -4.83 -33.10
C LEU A 53 6.15 -3.65 -33.26
N PRO A 54 6.76 -3.48 -34.44
CA PRO A 54 7.39 -2.22 -34.80
C PRO A 54 6.31 -1.15 -34.97
N LEU A 55 6.39 -0.06 -34.22
CA LEU A 55 5.38 1.00 -34.21
C LEU A 55 6.04 2.38 -34.29
N GLU A 56 5.39 3.29 -35.00
CA GLU A 56 5.61 4.72 -34.84
C GLU A 56 4.50 5.26 -33.93
N ILE A 57 4.89 5.97 -32.87
CA ILE A 57 3.97 6.46 -31.84
C ILE A 57 3.91 7.99 -31.92
N TYR A 58 2.71 8.50 -32.19
CA TYR A 58 2.41 9.91 -32.15
C TYR A 58 1.71 10.24 -30.82
N PRO A 59 2.37 10.98 -29.91
CA PRO A 59 1.74 11.35 -28.65
C PRO A 59 0.67 12.42 -28.87
N TYR A 60 -0.21 12.54 -27.89
CA TYR A 60 -1.19 13.61 -27.80
C TYR A 60 -1.23 14.12 -26.35
N ALA A 61 -1.78 15.30 -26.12
CA ALA A 61 -1.92 15.82 -24.77
C ALA A 61 -2.74 14.84 -23.90
N SER A 62 -2.13 14.35 -22.83
CA SER A 62 -2.81 13.46 -21.88
C SER A 62 -3.89 14.23 -21.09
N SER A 63 -4.85 13.49 -20.54
CA SER A 63 -5.88 14.07 -19.66
C SER A 63 -5.29 14.80 -18.45
N ILE A 64 -4.12 14.37 -17.97
CA ILE A 64 -3.39 15.04 -16.90
C ILE A 64 -2.86 16.40 -17.35
N GLN A 65 -2.18 16.47 -18.50
CA GLN A 65 -1.67 17.73 -19.04
C GLN A 65 -2.80 18.73 -19.27
N LEU A 66 -3.92 18.25 -19.83
CA LEU A 66 -5.12 19.05 -20.05
C LEU A 66 -5.74 19.52 -18.73
N ALA A 67 -5.88 18.65 -17.73
CA ALA A 67 -6.41 19.01 -16.41
C ALA A 67 -5.55 20.08 -15.72
N PHE A 68 -4.22 19.94 -15.74
CA PHE A 68 -3.32 20.93 -15.16
C PHE A 68 -3.30 22.25 -15.92
N ALA A 69 -3.44 22.23 -17.25
CA ALA A 69 -3.63 23.45 -18.04
C ALA A 69 -4.91 24.21 -17.63
N LYS A 70 -6.00 23.48 -17.33
CA LYS A 70 -7.26 24.06 -16.82
C LYS A 70 -7.12 24.55 -15.37
N MET A 71 -6.39 23.82 -14.54
CA MET A 71 -6.07 24.19 -13.16
C MET A 71 -5.09 25.37 -13.08
N LYS A 72 -4.34 25.64 -14.16
CA LYS A 72 -3.26 26.64 -14.24
C LYS A 72 -2.11 26.38 -13.27
N GLU A 73 -1.77 25.10 -13.09
CA GLU A 73 -0.66 24.69 -12.23
C GLU A 73 0.36 23.84 -12.98
N SER A 74 1.62 23.91 -12.55
CA SER A 74 2.62 22.95 -13.01
C SER A 74 2.30 21.54 -12.48
N TRP A 75 2.60 20.54 -13.28
CA TRP A 75 2.38 19.13 -12.99
C TRP A 75 3.68 18.34 -12.73
N GLN A 76 4.84 18.98 -12.86
CA GLN A 76 6.16 18.32 -12.80
C GLN A 76 6.49 17.66 -11.44
N ASP A 77 5.86 18.14 -10.37
CA ASP A 77 5.99 17.63 -8.99
C ASP A 77 4.80 16.75 -8.57
N ALA A 78 3.84 16.49 -9.48
CA ALA A 78 2.65 15.73 -9.17
C ALA A 78 2.95 14.24 -9.05
N PHE A 79 2.47 13.62 -7.98
CA PHE A 79 2.45 12.16 -7.87
C PHE A 79 1.26 11.60 -8.64
N ILE A 80 1.52 10.75 -9.62
CA ILE A 80 0.47 10.18 -10.48
C ILE A 80 0.15 8.76 -10.01
N VAL A 81 -1.12 8.52 -9.73
CA VAL A 81 -1.63 7.20 -9.34
C VAL A 81 -2.92 6.89 -10.08
N SER A 82 -3.05 5.63 -10.53
CA SER A 82 -4.27 5.15 -11.16
C SER A 82 -5.02 4.25 -10.20
N LEU A 83 -6.26 4.60 -9.90
CA LEU A 83 -7.24 3.71 -9.27
C LEU A 83 -8.10 2.99 -10.30
N HIS A 84 -8.05 3.40 -11.58
CA HIS A 84 -8.80 2.75 -12.65
C HIS A 84 -8.54 1.23 -12.73
N GLY A 85 -9.56 0.44 -12.48
CA GLY A 85 -9.51 -1.03 -12.49
C GLY A 85 -8.68 -1.63 -11.35
N ARG A 86 -8.41 -0.86 -10.29
CA ARG A 86 -7.59 -1.26 -9.14
C ARG A 86 -8.33 -1.02 -7.83
N SER A 87 -7.91 -1.69 -6.76
CA SER A 87 -8.46 -1.43 -5.44
C SER A 87 -8.05 -0.05 -4.93
N ILE A 88 -8.98 0.69 -4.28
CA ILE A 88 -8.64 1.88 -3.50
C ILE A 88 -7.89 1.55 -2.21
N LYS A 89 -7.86 0.27 -1.83
CA LYS A 89 -7.18 -0.18 -0.62
C LYS A 89 -5.71 0.25 -0.65
N GLY A 90 -5.27 0.82 0.46
CA GLY A 90 -3.91 1.32 0.62
C GLY A 90 -3.65 2.72 0.05
N PHE A 91 -4.66 3.37 -0.53
CA PHE A 91 -4.53 4.70 -1.10
C PHE A 91 -4.12 5.74 -0.06
N ALA A 92 -4.60 5.63 1.19
CA ALA A 92 -4.30 6.58 2.26
C ALA A 92 -2.78 6.69 2.52
N GLN A 93 -2.09 5.57 2.78
CA GLN A 93 -0.64 5.58 3.01
C GLN A 93 0.16 5.94 1.76
N LYS A 94 -0.33 5.65 0.55
CA LYS A 94 0.36 6.02 -0.70
C LYS A 94 0.47 7.52 -0.84
N ILE A 95 -0.61 8.24 -0.53
CA ILE A 95 -0.66 9.70 -0.71
C ILE A 95 -0.28 10.47 0.56
N ASP A 96 -0.24 9.84 1.73
CA ASP A 96 0.18 10.48 2.98
C ASP A 96 1.60 11.03 2.85
N GLY A 97 1.74 12.35 2.91
CA GLY A 97 3.00 13.05 2.64
C GLY A 97 2.97 13.95 1.42
N ARG A 98 2.12 13.65 0.43
CA ARG A 98 2.26 14.19 -0.92
C ARG A 98 1.46 15.48 -1.08
N HIS A 99 2.09 16.48 -1.69
CA HIS A 99 1.49 17.80 -1.84
C HIS A 99 0.48 17.88 -2.99
N LYS A 100 0.75 17.15 -4.08
CA LYS A 100 -0.03 17.20 -5.33
C LYS A 100 -0.15 15.80 -5.90
N ILE A 101 -1.37 15.29 -5.99
CA ILE A 101 -1.65 13.92 -6.43
C ILE A 101 -2.64 13.98 -7.59
N VAL A 102 -2.36 13.23 -8.65
CA VAL A 102 -3.32 12.96 -9.72
C VAL A 102 -3.86 11.56 -9.56
N VAL A 103 -5.18 11.43 -9.59
CA VAL A 103 -5.89 10.15 -9.46
C VAL A 103 -6.69 9.91 -10.74
N LEU A 104 -6.34 8.84 -11.45
CA LEU A 104 -7.17 8.33 -12.54
C LEU A 104 -8.25 7.41 -11.96
N THR A 105 -9.51 7.69 -12.30
CA THR A 105 -10.70 7.09 -11.66
C THR A 105 -11.37 6.04 -12.55
N ASP A 106 -12.36 5.35 -11.98
CA ASP A 106 -13.31 4.50 -12.70
C ASP A 106 -14.72 4.64 -12.06
N PRO A 107 -15.76 3.93 -12.54
CA PRO A 107 -17.09 4.03 -11.96
C PRO A 107 -17.21 3.60 -10.48
N ILE A 108 -16.29 2.77 -9.98
CA ILE A 108 -16.24 2.29 -8.59
C ILE A 108 -15.41 3.28 -7.76
N ASN A 109 -14.18 3.58 -8.20
CA ASN A 109 -13.26 4.54 -7.61
C ASN A 109 -13.54 5.95 -8.13
N SER A 110 -14.80 6.38 -8.00
CA SER A 110 -15.28 7.68 -8.44
C SER A 110 -14.72 8.82 -7.56
N PRO A 111 -14.83 10.09 -7.97
CA PRO A 111 -14.49 11.23 -7.11
C PRO A 111 -15.20 11.17 -5.75
N GLN A 112 -16.47 10.77 -5.70
CA GLN A 112 -17.21 10.61 -4.44
C GLN A 112 -16.64 9.51 -3.56
N ALA A 113 -16.28 8.35 -4.16
CA ALA A 113 -15.68 7.25 -3.43
C ALA A 113 -14.31 7.64 -2.85
N ILE A 114 -13.51 8.39 -3.61
CA ILE A 114 -12.22 8.94 -3.16
C ILE A 114 -12.43 9.91 -2.00
N ALA A 115 -13.37 10.84 -2.09
CA ALA A 115 -13.68 11.79 -1.02
C ALA A 115 -14.03 11.06 0.28
N LYS A 116 -14.98 10.12 0.19
CA LYS A 116 -15.44 9.31 1.32
C LYS A 116 -14.31 8.49 1.93
N TYR A 117 -13.45 7.90 1.10
CA TYR A 117 -12.29 7.13 1.53
C TYR A 117 -11.30 8.00 2.31
N LEU A 118 -10.93 9.18 1.79
CA LEU A 118 -10.00 10.09 2.45
C LEU A 118 -10.55 10.60 3.79
N LYS A 119 -11.84 10.97 3.82
CA LYS A 119 -12.53 11.37 5.04
C LYS A 119 -12.53 10.27 6.10
N ARG A 120 -12.73 9.00 5.71
CA ARG A 120 -12.64 7.85 6.63
C ARG A 120 -11.29 7.79 7.34
N PHE A 121 -10.20 8.11 6.66
CA PHE A 121 -8.84 8.14 7.22
C PHE A 121 -8.46 9.50 7.86
N GLY A 122 -9.43 10.41 8.06
CA GLY A 122 -9.17 11.73 8.63
C GLY A 122 -8.20 12.57 7.78
N MET A 123 -8.20 12.35 6.47
CA MET A 123 -7.38 13.11 5.52
C MET A 123 -8.19 14.28 4.98
N THR A 124 -8.23 15.38 5.73
CA THR A 124 -9.03 16.58 5.41
C THR A 124 -8.19 17.72 4.82
N GLU A 125 -6.87 17.54 4.74
CA GLU A 125 -5.94 18.58 4.30
C GLU A 125 -5.88 18.78 2.77
N TYR A 126 -6.77 18.16 2.00
CA TYR A 126 -6.77 18.21 0.53
C TYR A 126 -7.98 18.95 -0.02
N VAL A 127 -7.71 19.81 -1.00
CA VAL A 127 -8.71 20.37 -1.90
C VAL A 127 -8.63 19.62 -3.23
N ALA A 128 -9.78 19.23 -3.77
CA ALA A 128 -9.87 18.53 -5.03
C ALA A 128 -10.09 19.51 -6.19
N PHE A 129 -9.43 19.25 -7.31
CA PHE A 129 -9.78 19.78 -8.62
C PHE A 129 -10.21 18.61 -9.50
N VAL A 130 -11.46 18.61 -9.94
CA VAL A 130 -12.00 17.55 -10.80
C VAL A 130 -12.25 18.10 -12.19
N ALA A 131 -11.60 17.49 -13.18
CA ALA A 131 -11.74 17.84 -14.59
C ALA A 131 -12.49 16.72 -15.32
N GLU A 132 -13.60 17.06 -15.96
CA GLU A 132 -14.55 16.16 -16.59
C GLU A 132 -14.63 16.45 -18.09
N ASN A 133 -14.74 15.39 -18.91
CA ASN A 133 -14.95 15.49 -20.37
C ASN A 133 -14.01 16.47 -21.09
N LEU A 134 -12.73 16.51 -20.70
CA LEU A 134 -11.73 17.44 -21.26
C LEU A 134 -11.72 17.45 -22.80
N GLN A 135 -11.71 18.65 -23.37
CA GLN A 135 -11.84 18.94 -24.82
C GLN A 135 -13.17 18.52 -25.47
N GLY A 136 -14.15 18.04 -24.69
CA GLY A 136 -15.50 17.73 -25.15
C GLY A 136 -16.47 18.90 -25.02
N VAL A 137 -17.68 18.74 -25.57
CA VAL A 137 -18.77 19.73 -25.48
C VAL A 137 -19.27 19.93 -24.06
N ASP A 138 -19.21 18.88 -23.24
CA ASP A 138 -19.62 18.87 -21.84
C ASP A 138 -18.41 19.00 -20.89
N GLU A 139 -17.32 19.64 -21.33
CA GLU A 139 -16.13 19.89 -20.50
C GLU A 139 -16.51 20.70 -19.26
N ARG A 140 -16.12 20.20 -18.08
CA ARG A 140 -16.38 20.89 -16.80
C ARG A 140 -15.20 20.70 -15.85
N CYS A 141 -14.79 21.78 -15.19
CA CYS A 141 -13.72 21.76 -14.20
C CYS A 141 -14.19 22.45 -12.91
N ARG A 142 -13.94 21.85 -11.76
CA ARG A 142 -14.37 22.39 -10.45
C ARG A 142 -13.29 22.24 -9.40
N HIS A 143 -13.11 23.27 -8.58
CA HIS A 143 -12.43 23.16 -7.29
C HIS A 143 -13.48 22.83 -6.22
N LEU A 144 -13.20 21.83 -5.39
CA LEU A 144 -14.13 21.29 -4.41
C LEU A 144 -13.35 20.92 -3.13
N THR A 145 -13.95 21.21 -1.98
CA THR A 145 -13.60 20.52 -0.73
C THR A 145 -13.94 19.03 -0.84
N LEU A 146 -13.41 18.20 0.07
CA LEU A 146 -13.77 16.78 0.09
C LEU A 146 -15.26 16.57 0.40
N ASP A 147 -15.88 17.44 1.21
CA ASP A 147 -17.32 17.38 1.50
C ASP A 147 -18.16 17.66 0.25
N GLU A 148 -17.82 18.70 -0.51
CA GLU A 148 -18.49 19.00 -1.77
C GLU A 148 -18.26 17.90 -2.82
N MET A 149 -17.05 17.35 -2.89
CA MET A 149 -16.72 16.25 -3.81
C MET A 149 -17.50 14.97 -3.48
N GLU A 150 -17.75 14.67 -2.20
CA GLU A 150 -18.56 13.51 -1.81
C GLU A 150 -20.02 13.63 -2.25
N GLN A 151 -20.60 14.83 -2.22
CA GLN A 151 -22.03 15.06 -2.50
C GLN A 151 -22.34 15.38 -3.96
N ALA A 152 -21.33 15.76 -4.75
CA ALA A 152 -21.50 16.11 -6.15
C ALA A 152 -21.65 14.90 -7.08
N THR A 153 -22.17 15.13 -8.29
CA THR A 153 -22.17 14.16 -9.38
C THR A 153 -21.09 14.50 -10.42
N PHE A 154 -20.54 13.46 -11.06
CA PHE A 154 -19.45 13.60 -12.02
C PHE A 154 -19.69 12.74 -13.27
N SER A 155 -19.17 13.20 -14.40
CA SER A 155 -19.08 12.40 -15.62
C SER A 155 -18.21 11.16 -15.39
N PRO A 156 -18.51 10.01 -16.03
CA PRO A 156 -17.63 8.85 -16.02
C PRO A 156 -16.21 9.15 -16.52
N LEU A 157 -16.05 10.12 -17.42
CA LEU A 157 -14.75 10.58 -17.90
C LEU A 157 -14.27 11.76 -17.06
N ASN A 158 -13.47 11.47 -16.05
CA ASN A 158 -12.88 12.49 -15.18
C ASN A 158 -11.46 12.16 -14.73
N VAL A 159 -10.76 13.19 -14.26
CA VAL A 159 -9.49 13.10 -13.54
C VAL A 159 -9.61 13.93 -12.26
N VAL A 160 -9.17 13.36 -11.14
CA VAL A 160 -9.13 14.06 -9.85
C VAL A 160 -7.71 14.48 -9.55
N ILE A 161 -7.50 15.75 -9.21
CA ILE A 161 -6.24 16.27 -8.68
C ILE A 161 -6.48 16.66 -7.22
N LEU A 162 -5.73 16.08 -6.29
CA LEU A 162 -5.75 16.45 -4.88
C LEU A 162 -4.54 17.35 -4.61
N LYS A 163 -4.79 18.54 -4.09
CA LYS A 163 -3.75 19.48 -3.68
C LYS A 163 -3.86 19.73 -2.19
N GLN A 164 -2.75 19.54 -1.49
CA GLN A 164 -2.67 19.79 -0.06
C GLN A 164 -2.84 21.30 0.20
N SER A 165 -3.83 21.67 1.00
CA SER A 165 -4.07 23.05 1.42
C SER A 165 -3.39 23.41 2.74
N GLU A 166 -3.14 22.41 3.59
CA GLU A 166 -2.55 22.60 4.91
C GLU A 166 -1.41 21.62 5.16
N ARG A 167 -0.32 22.09 5.75
CA ARG A 167 0.80 21.23 6.12
C ARG A 167 0.44 20.43 7.37
N VAL A 168 0.43 19.10 7.23
CA VAL A 168 0.21 18.17 8.34
C VAL A 168 1.56 17.61 8.79
N GLU A 169 1.84 17.68 10.10
CA GLU A 169 2.98 16.97 10.69
C GLU A 169 2.75 15.47 10.68
N ARG A 170 3.77 14.71 10.28
CA ARG A 170 3.66 13.27 10.08
C ARG A 170 4.90 12.59 10.65
N SER A 171 4.71 11.49 11.38
CA SER A 171 5.79 10.56 11.71
C SER A 171 5.78 9.43 10.69
N SER A 172 6.83 9.29 9.90
CA SER A 172 6.96 8.19 8.93
C SER A 172 7.24 6.86 9.63
N LEU A 173 8.03 6.90 10.71
CA LEU A 173 8.42 5.75 11.54
C LEU A 173 8.49 6.18 13.02
N GLY A 174 8.51 5.20 13.92
CA GLY A 174 8.70 5.44 15.35
C GLY A 174 7.54 6.18 16.02
N ILE A 175 6.32 5.87 15.63
CA ILE A 175 5.09 6.39 16.25
C ILE A 175 5.16 6.05 17.75
N PRO A 176 4.99 7.01 18.68
CA PRO A 176 5.06 6.74 20.11
C PRO A 176 4.02 5.70 20.56
N ASP A 177 4.38 4.82 21.49
CA ASP A 177 3.51 3.72 21.95
C ASP A 177 2.14 4.23 22.44
N GLN A 178 2.11 5.37 23.12
CA GLN A 178 0.90 6.01 23.64
C GLN A 178 -0.03 6.56 22.53
N ALA A 179 0.45 6.65 21.29
CA ALA A 179 -0.36 7.08 20.15
C ALA A 179 -1.22 5.93 19.59
N PHE A 180 -0.99 4.68 20.00
CA PHE A 180 -1.81 3.54 19.63
C PHE A 180 -2.94 3.31 20.64
N ILE A 181 -4.12 3.03 20.12
CA ILE A 181 -5.25 2.50 20.89
C ILE A 181 -4.89 1.06 21.28
N GLN A 182 -5.00 0.77 22.56
CA GLN A 182 -4.66 -0.53 23.14
C GLN A 182 -5.52 -0.78 24.38
N ARG A 183 -5.59 -2.04 24.82
CA ARG A 183 -6.31 -2.44 26.04
C ARG A 183 -5.72 -1.78 27.29
N LYS A 184 -6.60 -1.40 28.23
CA LYS A 184 -6.24 -0.91 29.57
C LYS A 184 -6.86 -1.83 30.64
N PRO A 185 -6.19 -2.08 31.79
CA PRO A 185 -4.86 -1.60 32.18
C PRO A 185 -3.72 -2.33 31.45
N ASP A 186 -2.62 -1.60 31.24
CA ASP A 186 -1.45 -2.00 30.43
C ASP A 186 -0.88 -3.37 30.86
N LYS A 187 -0.89 -4.34 29.94
CA LYS A 187 0.00 -5.50 30.00
C LYS A 187 0.81 -5.65 28.72
N GLY A 188 1.54 -4.60 28.33
CA GLY A 188 2.74 -4.76 27.50
C GLY A 188 2.60 -5.45 26.13
N LEU A 189 1.40 -5.52 25.55
CA LEU A 189 1.17 -6.24 24.29
C LEU A 189 1.64 -5.46 23.05
N ILE A 190 2.01 -4.19 23.20
CA ILE A 190 2.59 -3.41 22.11
C ILE A 190 4.10 -3.67 22.01
N THR A 191 4.57 -3.89 20.78
CA THR A 191 6.00 -3.86 20.49
C THR A 191 6.50 -2.43 20.69
N LYS A 192 7.30 -2.24 21.75
CA LYS A 192 7.84 -0.93 22.15
C LYS A 192 8.53 -0.25 20.98
N LYS A 193 8.32 1.05 20.82
CA LYS A 193 8.81 1.87 19.71
C LYS A 193 10.22 1.52 19.25
N GLU A 194 11.18 1.47 20.17
CA GLU A 194 12.57 1.21 19.84
C GLU A 194 12.80 -0.22 19.32
N VAL A 195 12.17 -1.22 19.94
CA VAL A 195 12.20 -2.62 19.46
C VAL A 195 11.52 -2.71 18.10
N ARG A 196 10.38 -2.05 17.91
CA ARG A 196 9.61 -2.04 16.66
C ARG A 196 10.42 -1.48 15.50
N ILE A 197 11.13 -0.37 15.69
CA ILE A 197 12.01 0.21 14.67
C ILE A 197 13.12 -0.79 14.28
N LEU A 198 13.74 -1.45 15.25
CA LEU A 198 14.78 -2.45 14.99
C LEU A 198 14.21 -3.66 14.23
N SER A 199 13.04 -4.17 14.63
CA SER A 199 12.37 -5.27 13.93
C SER A 199 12.03 -4.89 12.48
N LEU A 200 11.50 -3.69 12.24
CA LEU A 200 11.18 -3.20 10.89
C LEU A 200 12.42 -3.06 10.01
N GLN A 201 13.55 -2.65 10.58
CA GLN A 201 14.82 -2.58 9.86
C GLN A 201 15.31 -3.98 9.45
N GLU A 202 15.18 -4.97 10.33
CA GLU A 202 15.56 -6.37 10.06
C GLU A 202 14.70 -7.02 8.96
N LEU A 203 13.45 -6.57 8.77
CA LEU A 203 12.57 -7.04 7.69
C LEU A 203 13.04 -6.61 6.30
N LYS A 204 13.89 -5.57 6.18
CA LYS A 204 14.41 -5.04 4.90
C LYS A 204 13.32 -4.76 3.86
N LEU A 205 12.24 -4.13 4.30
CA LEU A 205 11.08 -3.82 3.46
C LEU A 205 11.46 -2.92 2.28
N LYS A 206 10.84 -3.21 1.13
CA LYS A 206 10.87 -2.37 -0.08
C LYS A 206 9.49 -1.72 -0.27
N ASP A 207 9.44 -0.68 -1.08
CA ASP A 207 8.21 0.07 -1.37
C ASP A 207 7.05 -0.82 -1.82
N ASN A 208 7.33 -1.91 -2.56
CA ASN A 208 6.34 -2.85 -3.08
C ASN A 208 6.27 -4.19 -2.32
N SER A 209 6.80 -4.26 -1.08
CA SER A 209 6.81 -5.51 -0.32
C SER A 209 5.41 -5.95 0.12
N ILE A 210 5.14 -7.25 -0.01
CA ILE A 210 4.04 -7.93 0.67
C ILE A 210 4.55 -8.35 2.05
N VAL A 211 3.86 -7.91 3.11
CA VAL A 211 4.26 -8.15 4.50
C VAL A 211 3.18 -8.92 5.25
N TRP A 212 3.57 -9.97 5.97
CA TRP A 212 2.70 -10.61 6.96
C TRP A 212 3.02 -10.08 8.36
N ASP A 213 2.00 -9.73 9.14
CA ASP A 213 2.11 -9.40 10.58
C ASP A 213 1.29 -10.40 11.39
N ILE A 214 1.98 -11.39 11.96
CA ILE A 214 1.37 -12.52 12.68
C ILE A 214 1.35 -12.23 14.17
N GLY A 215 0.14 -12.18 14.75
CA GLY A 215 -0.06 -11.72 16.12
C GLY A 215 0.03 -10.20 16.21
N THR A 216 -0.68 -9.51 15.32
CA THR A 216 -0.54 -8.05 15.13
C THR A 216 -0.97 -7.22 16.35
N CYS A 217 -1.82 -7.77 17.23
CA CYS A 217 -2.39 -7.12 18.39
C CYS A 217 -2.92 -5.70 18.07
N THR A 218 -2.19 -4.64 18.43
CA THR A 218 -2.55 -3.24 18.19
C THR A 218 -2.36 -2.76 16.76
N GLY A 219 -1.74 -3.56 15.89
CA GLY A 219 -1.38 -3.16 14.52
C GLY A 219 -0.08 -2.36 14.43
N SER A 220 0.65 -2.15 15.53
CA SER A 220 1.77 -1.19 15.55
C SER A 220 2.88 -1.48 14.53
N VAL A 221 3.22 -2.76 14.31
CA VAL A 221 4.22 -3.17 13.30
C VAL A 221 3.61 -3.11 11.91
N ALA A 222 2.43 -3.70 11.68
CA ALA A 222 1.72 -3.60 10.39
C ALA A 222 1.53 -2.16 9.89
N ILE A 223 1.21 -1.21 10.78
CA ILE A 223 1.00 0.21 10.45
C ILE A 223 2.29 0.83 9.91
N GLU A 224 3.41 0.66 10.62
CA GLU A 224 4.68 1.21 10.15
C GLU A 224 5.23 0.46 8.95
N ALA A 225 5.01 -0.86 8.85
CA ALA A 225 5.31 -1.64 7.66
C ALA A 225 4.54 -1.13 6.43
N ALA A 226 3.24 -0.81 6.56
CA ALA A 226 2.45 -0.24 5.47
C ALA A 226 2.92 1.17 5.06
N LYS A 227 3.47 1.95 6.00
CA LYS A 227 4.06 3.27 5.72
C LYS A 227 5.43 3.18 5.02
N MET A 228 6.15 2.07 5.21
CA MET A 228 7.40 1.77 4.49
C MET A 228 7.11 1.16 3.11
N ALA A 229 6.29 0.11 3.05
CA ALA A 229 5.88 -0.57 1.83
C ALA A 229 4.66 0.10 1.19
N ARG A 230 4.78 1.40 0.87
CA ARG A 230 3.65 2.24 0.41
C ARG A 230 2.97 1.73 -0.85
N GLU A 231 3.72 1.12 -1.76
CA GLU A 231 3.22 0.52 -3.00
C GLU A 231 2.92 -0.98 -2.87
N GLY A 232 3.21 -1.57 -1.70
CA GLY A 232 2.99 -2.96 -1.36
C GLY A 232 1.71 -3.17 -0.56
N GLU A 233 1.65 -4.31 0.12
CA GLU A 233 0.46 -4.74 0.86
C GLU A 233 0.86 -5.36 2.19
N VAL A 234 0.04 -5.15 3.22
CA VAL A 234 0.23 -5.77 4.53
C VAL A 234 -0.97 -6.64 4.85
N TYR A 235 -0.70 -7.83 5.37
CA TYR A 235 -1.67 -8.83 5.78
C TYR A 235 -1.41 -9.21 7.23
N ALA A 236 -2.35 -8.88 8.09
CA ALA A 236 -2.24 -9.04 9.52
C ALA A 236 -3.26 -10.06 10.02
N ILE A 237 -2.87 -10.86 11.01
CA ILE A 237 -3.74 -11.84 11.65
C ILE A 237 -3.65 -11.70 13.17
N GLU A 238 -4.81 -11.65 13.82
CA GLU A 238 -4.94 -11.60 15.27
C GLU A 238 -6.06 -12.53 15.73
N LYS A 239 -5.80 -13.32 16.78
CA LYS A 239 -6.77 -14.30 17.31
C LYS A 239 -7.76 -13.64 18.27
N ASN A 240 -7.38 -12.53 18.88
CA ASN A 240 -8.21 -11.83 19.83
C ASN A 240 -9.03 -10.73 19.16
N GLU A 241 -10.36 -10.85 19.26
CA GLU A 241 -11.30 -9.90 18.65
C GLU A 241 -11.13 -8.46 19.13
N ASN A 242 -10.99 -8.21 20.45
CA ASN A 242 -10.82 -6.84 20.94
C ASN A 242 -9.48 -6.22 20.51
N ASP A 243 -8.42 -7.02 20.39
CA ASP A 243 -7.14 -6.52 19.88
C ASP A 243 -7.24 -6.20 18.39
N LEU A 244 -7.92 -7.06 17.61
CA LEU A 244 -8.22 -6.76 16.21
C LEU A 244 -9.04 -5.46 16.06
N GLN A 245 -10.03 -5.21 16.93
CA GLN A 245 -10.77 -3.95 16.90
C GLN A 245 -9.86 -2.73 17.16
N ASN A 246 -8.92 -2.85 18.12
CA ASN A 246 -7.91 -1.81 18.34
C ASN A 246 -7.03 -1.60 17.10
N CYS A 247 -6.60 -2.68 16.45
CA CYS A 247 -5.84 -2.63 15.20
C CYS A 247 -6.60 -1.87 14.10
N LEU A 248 -7.88 -2.19 13.87
CA LEU A 248 -8.72 -1.52 12.87
C LEU A 248 -8.92 -0.03 13.16
N GLN A 249 -9.04 0.36 14.43
CA GLN A 249 -9.11 1.79 14.80
C GLN A 249 -7.76 2.48 14.59
N ASN A 250 -6.65 1.81 14.90
CA ASN A 250 -5.31 2.33 14.68
C ASN A 250 -4.97 2.46 13.18
N GLN A 251 -5.45 1.55 12.32
CA GLN A 251 -5.35 1.68 10.85
C GLN A 251 -5.88 3.02 10.38
N VAL A 252 -7.10 3.37 10.82
CA VAL A 252 -7.74 4.63 10.49
C VAL A 252 -6.95 5.81 11.06
N LYS A 253 -6.66 5.78 12.37
CA LYS A 253 -5.96 6.85 13.07
C LYS A 253 -4.59 7.17 12.46
N HIS A 254 -3.87 6.14 12.01
CA HIS A 254 -2.51 6.28 11.49
C HIS A 254 -2.43 6.23 9.96
N ARG A 255 -3.57 6.32 9.25
CA ARG A 255 -3.62 6.39 7.78
C ARG A 255 -2.91 5.22 7.10
N ALA A 256 -3.14 4.00 7.59
CA ALA A 256 -2.55 2.77 7.10
C ALA A 256 -3.66 1.75 6.82
N ASP A 257 -3.99 1.56 5.56
CA ASP A 257 -5.05 0.66 5.11
C ASP A 257 -4.45 -0.68 4.67
N PHE A 258 -4.59 -1.70 5.51
CA PHE A 258 -4.08 -3.04 5.27
C PHE A 258 -5.13 -4.12 5.59
N VAL A 259 -4.90 -5.36 5.16
CA VAL A 259 -5.79 -6.49 5.47
C VAL A 259 -5.52 -6.94 6.89
N ALA A 260 -6.53 -6.94 7.75
CA ALA A 260 -6.44 -7.53 9.09
C ALA A 260 -7.59 -8.51 9.28
N VAL A 261 -7.28 -9.75 9.66
CA VAL A 261 -8.27 -10.82 9.79
C VAL A 261 -8.26 -11.42 11.20
N LEU A 262 -9.45 -11.81 11.67
CA LEU A 262 -9.61 -12.59 12.90
C LEU A 262 -9.23 -14.05 12.63
N GLY A 263 -8.27 -14.58 13.37
CA GLY A 263 -7.85 -15.98 13.24
C GLY A 263 -6.61 -16.31 14.05
N LYS A 264 -6.35 -17.61 14.25
CA LYS A 264 -5.15 -18.08 14.96
C LYS A 264 -4.17 -18.68 13.97
N ALA A 265 -3.10 -17.96 13.65
CA ALA A 265 -2.05 -18.50 12.79
C ALA A 265 -1.54 -19.86 13.34
N PRO A 266 -1.33 -20.86 12.47
CA PRO A 266 -1.25 -20.75 11.00
C PRO A 266 -2.57 -20.77 10.23
N GLU A 267 -3.73 -20.86 10.89
CA GLU A 267 -5.03 -20.81 10.22
C GLU A 267 -5.16 -19.54 9.37
N ARG A 268 -5.76 -19.65 8.18
CA ARG A 268 -6.05 -18.56 7.24
C ARG A 268 -4.84 -17.94 6.54
N LEU A 269 -3.61 -18.37 6.84
CA LEU A 269 -2.43 -17.89 6.10
C LEU A 269 -2.45 -18.30 4.62
N ASP A 270 -3.26 -19.31 4.26
CA ASP A 270 -3.54 -19.71 2.89
C ASP A 270 -4.32 -18.66 2.08
N GLU A 271 -5.08 -17.79 2.75
CA GLU A 271 -5.79 -16.66 2.14
C GLU A 271 -4.85 -15.51 1.75
N PHE A 272 -3.63 -15.49 2.28
CA PHE A 272 -2.68 -14.41 2.04
C PHE A 272 -1.79 -14.70 0.82
N PRO A 273 -1.39 -13.67 0.06
CA PRO A 273 -0.40 -13.81 -1.00
C PRO A 273 0.99 -14.09 -0.40
N ASP A 274 1.89 -14.64 -1.22
CA ASP A 274 3.25 -14.96 -0.81
C ASP A 274 4.02 -13.70 -0.37
N PRO A 275 4.58 -13.68 0.86
CA PRO A 275 5.19 -12.49 1.42
C PRO A 275 6.65 -12.32 0.99
N ASN A 276 7.07 -11.06 0.88
CA ASN A 276 8.48 -10.68 0.89
C ASN A 276 9.04 -10.66 2.33
N ALA A 277 8.19 -10.36 3.31
CA ALA A 277 8.60 -10.23 4.69
C ALA A 277 7.53 -10.74 5.65
N ILE A 278 7.93 -11.41 6.72
CA ILE A 278 7.03 -11.94 7.75
C ILE A 278 7.51 -11.46 9.10
N PHE A 279 6.65 -10.78 9.84
CA PHE A 279 6.87 -10.46 11.24
C PHE A 279 6.01 -11.37 12.12
N ILE A 280 6.59 -11.90 13.20
CA ILE A 280 5.89 -12.71 14.20
C ILE A 280 6.05 -12.07 15.58
N GLY A 281 4.95 -11.50 16.09
CA GLY A 281 4.90 -10.84 17.40
C GLY A 281 4.57 -11.77 18.57
N GLY A 282 3.99 -12.96 18.31
CA GLY A 282 3.68 -13.94 19.34
C GLY A 282 3.54 -15.35 18.79
N ASN A 283 3.90 -16.35 19.59
CA ASN A 283 3.72 -17.74 19.22
C ASN A 283 2.33 -18.23 19.70
N GLY A 284 1.44 -18.58 18.77
CA GLY A 284 0.10 -19.09 19.07
C GLY A 284 0.05 -20.46 19.76
N GLY A 285 1.19 -20.97 20.25
CA GLY A 285 1.35 -22.28 20.90
C GLY A 285 1.81 -23.42 19.98
N ASN A 286 2.00 -23.17 18.68
CA ASN A 286 2.51 -24.17 17.72
C ASN A 286 3.53 -23.51 16.77
N MET A 287 4.77 -23.38 17.24
CA MET A 287 5.82 -22.65 16.52
C MET A 287 6.34 -23.44 15.31
N GLU A 288 6.47 -24.75 15.44
CA GLU A 288 6.97 -25.62 14.37
C GLU A 288 6.15 -25.51 13.09
N GLU A 289 4.84 -25.72 13.20
CA GLU A 289 3.94 -25.69 12.05
C GLU A 289 3.88 -24.29 11.43
N LEU A 290 3.81 -23.26 12.28
CA LEU A 290 3.79 -21.87 11.84
C LEU A 290 5.04 -21.51 11.03
N LEU A 291 6.23 -21.83 11.55
CA LEU A 291 7.49 -21.53 10.87
C LEU A 291 7.62 -22.33 9.57
N LYS A 292 7.16 -23.58 9.54
CA LYS A 292 7.17 -24.39 8.31
C LYS A 292 6.35 -23.73 7.20
N ILE A 293 5.16 -23.22 7.50
CA ILE A 293 4.28 -22.53 6.54
C ILE A 293 4.88 -21.17 6.15
N CYS A 294 5.34 -20.39 7.13
CA CYS A 294 5.91 -19.08 6.89
C CYS A 294 7.14 -19.18 5.97
N ILE A 295 8.06 -20.09 6.27
CA ILE A 295 9.24 -20.30 5.44
C ILE A 295 8.82 -20.86 4.08
N SER A 296 7.94 -21.85 3.97
CA SER A 296 7.57 -22.38 2.64
C SER A 296 7.01 -21.31 1.70
N ARG A 297 6.13 -20.42 2.20
CA ARG A 297 5.49 -19.34 1.44
C ARG A 297 6.37 -18.10 1.22
N LEU A 298 7.44 -17.93 1.99
CA LEU A 298 8.33 -16.76 1.87
C LEU A 298 8.98 -16.70 0.48
N LEU A 299 8.82 -15.58 -0.21
CA LEU A 299 9.40 -15.36 -1.54
C LEU A 299 10.94 -15.41 -1.52
N PRO A 300 11.60 -15.66 -2.66
CA PRO A 300 13.06 -15.61 -2.75
C PRO A 300 13.64 -14.31 -2.19
N ASN A 301 14.70 -14.43 -1.40
CA ASN A 301 15.33 -13.33 -0.65
C ASN A 301 14.44 -12.66 0.42
N GLY A 302 13.29 -13.25 0.75
CA GLY A 302 12.42 -12.74 1.80
C GLY A 302 13.02 -12.89 3.20
N ARG A 303 12.46 -12.16 4.15
CA ARG A 303 12.92 -12.12 5.55
C ARG A 303 11.81 -12.51 6.51
N LEU A 304 12.15 -13.30 7.51
CA LEU A 304 11.28 -13.56 8.66
C LEU A 304 11.92 -12.96 9.91
N VAL A 305 11.17 -12.18 10.67
CA VAL A 305 11.62 -11.56 11.91
C VAL A 305 10.66 -11.90 13.04
N MET A 306 11.19 -12.30 14.19
CA MET A 306 10.41 -12.62 15.38
C MET A 306 10.92 -11.80 16.57
N ASN A 307 10.00 -11.31 17.39
CA ASN A 307 10.33 -10.74 18.70
C ASN A 307 10.00 -11.74 19.80
N ILE A 308 11.00 -12.15 20.56
CA ILE A 308 10.88 -13.21 21.57
C ILE A 308 11.38 -12.71 22.93
N ALA A 309 10.59 -12.95 23.99
CA ALA A 309 10.92 -12.50 25.35
C ALA A 309 11.49 -13.62 26.25
N THR A 310 11.23 -14.90 25.93
CA THR A 310 11.63 -16.03 26.79
C THR A 310 12.73 -16.86 26.13
N ILE A 311 13.60 -17.46 26.95
CA ILE A 311 14.76 -18.22 26.47
C ILE A 311 14.32 -19.54 25.81
N GLU A 312 13.25 -20.16 26.33
CA GLU A 312 12.67 -21.39 25.81
C GLU A 312 12.18 -21.18 24.36
N ASN A 313 11.42 -20.11 24.13
CA ASN A 313 10.92 -19.77 22.80
C ASN A 313 12.06 -19.37 21.85
N LEU A 314 13.12 -18.75 22.36
CA LEU A 314 14.30 -18.42 21.55
C LEU A 314 14.99 -19.71 21.08
N ALA A 315 15.22 -20.65 21.99
CA ALA A 315 15.84 -21.93 21.68
C ALA A 315 14.99 -22.73 20.67
N GLU A 316 13.67 -22.76 20.86
CA GLU A 316 12.73 -23.42 19.95
C GLU A 316 12.76 -22.78 18.56
N ALA A 317 12.66 -21.45 18.45
CA ALA A 317 12.70 -20.73 17.18
C ALA A 317 14.00 -20.99 16.43
N MET A 318 15.15 -20.87 17.11
CA MET A 318 16.46 -21.12 16.51
C MET A 318 16.59 -22.55 16.00
N ARG A 319 16.10 -23.53 16.75
CA ARG A 319 16.13 -24.94 16.35
C ARG A 319 15.32 -25.16 15.07
N HIS A 320 14.06 -24.73 15.05
CA HIS A 320 13.19 -24.94 13.89
C HIS A 320 13.68 -24.22 12.65
N LEU A 321 14.08 -22.95 12.77
CA LEU A 321 14.59 -22.18 11.63
C LEU A 321 15.85 -22.82 11.03
N LYS A 322 16.76 -23.33 11.86
CA LYS A 322 17.94 -24.08 11.39
C LYS A 322 17.58 -25.40 10.74
N THR A 323 16.63 -26.16 11.30
CA THR A 323 16.12 -27.39 10.67
C THR A 323 15.48 -27.12 9.30
N LEU A 324 14.86 -25.96 9.13
CA LEU A 324 14.30 -25.49 7.86
C LEU A 324 15.36 -24.90 6.90
N GLY A 325 16.66 -25.04 7.20
CA GLY A 325 17.75 -24.57 6.33
C GLY A 325 17.90 -23.05 6.26
N CYS A 326 17.37 -22.32 7.23
CA CYS A 326 17.50 -20.86 7.26
C CYS A 326 18.84 -20.43 7.86
N GLU A 327 19.39 -19.34 7.32
CA GLU A 327 20.41 -18.55 8.00
C GLU A 327 19.73 -17.73 9.09
N VAL A 328 20.18 -17.87 10.35
CA VAL A 328 19.53 -17.25 11.52
C VAL A 328 20.51 -16.35 12.25
N THR A 329 20.08 -15.12 12.52
CA THR A 329 20.77 -14.15 13.37
C THR A 329 19.89 -13.78 14.57
N VAL A 330 20.51 -13.52 15.71
CA VAL A 330 19.81 -13.13 16.94
C VAL A 330 20.43 -11.86 17.51
N THR A 331 19.61 -10.85 17.73
CA THR A 331 20.02 -9.58 18.38
C THR A 331 19.28 -9.46 19.70
N GLN A 332 20.02 -9.41 20.81
CA GLN A 332 19.43 -9.08 22.12
C GLN A 332 19.34 -7.56 22.27
N VAL A 333 18.16 -7.07 22.61
CA VAL A 333 17.88 -5.64 22.80
C VAL A 333 17.56 -5.38 24.27
N GLN A 334 18.36 -4.53 24.91
CA GLN A 334 18.16 -4.04 26.28
C GLN A 334 18.11 -2.51 26.25
N ILE A 335 17.03 -1.95 26.76
CA ILE A 335 16.76 -0.50 26.67
C ILE A 335 16.30 -0.02 28.03
N SER A 336 16.85 1.10 28.48
CA SER A 336 16.39 1.79 29.68
C SER A 336 16.03 3.23 29.35
N LYS A 337 14.91 3.72 29.89
CA LYS A 337 14.43 5.10 29.67
C LYS A 337 14.52 5.91 30.94
N SER A 338 14.85 7.19 30.81
CA SER A 338 14.81 8.13 31.93
C SER A 338 13.37 8.26 32.45
N LYS A 339 13.21 8.22 33.77
CA LYS A 339 11.95 8.46 34.48
C LYS A 339 12.23 9.39 35.65
N PRO A 340 11.43 10.46 35.85
CA PRO A 340 11.58 11.33 37.01
C PRO A 340 11.42 10.57 38.32
N ILE A 341 12.19 10.94 39.33
CA ILE A 341 12.02 10.54 40.73
C ILE A 341 12.28 11.76 41.62
N LEU A 342 11.20 12.38 42.11
CA LEU A 342 11.25 13.72 42.74
C LEU A 342 11.93 14.74 41.80
N ASN A 343 13.00 15.39 42.24
CA ASN A 343 13.83 16.32 41.47
C ASN A 343 15.02 15.64 40.75
N LEU A 344 15.11 14.31 40.78
CA LEU A 344 16.16 13.53 40.15
C LEU A 344 15.64 12.71 38.97
N THR A 345 16.56 12.07 38.25
CA THR A 345 16.23 11.17 37.14
C THR A 345 16.83 9.79 37.41
N ARG A 346 16.03 8.75 37.25
CA ARG A 346 16.51 7.35 37.23
C ARG A 346 16.22 6.71 35.89
N PHE A 347 16.89 5.61 35.59
CA PHE A 347 16.56 4.78 34.44
C PHE A 347 15.61 3.66 34.84
N GLU A 348 14.54 3.47 34.07
CA GLU A 348 13.63 2.33 34.16
C GLU A 348 13.90 1.41 32.96
N PRO A 349 14.38 0.17 33.20
CA PRO A 349 14.64 -0.78 32.12
C PRO A 349 13.34 -1.33 31.54
N LEU A 350 13.34 -1.58 30.24
CA LEU A 350 12.37 -2.41 29.55
C LEU A 350 12.81 -3.88 29.66
N ASN A 351 11.84 -4.79 29.59
CA ASN A 351 12.15 -6.23 29.49
C ASN A 351 13.02 -6.49 28.25
N PRO A 352 14.11 -7.27 28.38
CA PRO A 352 14.92 -7.67 27.23
C PRO A 352 14.09 -8.40 26.18
N ILE A 353 14.37 -8.11 24.91
CA ILE A 353 13.75 -8.80 23.77
C ILE A 353 14.85 -9.32 22.86
N PHE A 354 14.67 -10.55 22.37
CA PHE A 354 15.47 -11.11 21.30
C PHE A 354 14.76 -10.89 19.97
N ILE A 355 15.42 -10.18 19.06
CA ILE A 355 15.01 -10.06 17.66
C ILE A 355 15.71 -11.19 16.91
N VAL A 356 14.94 -12.19 16.48
CA VAL A 356 15.42 -13.31 15.67
C VAL A 356 15.11 -13.00 14.21
N SER A 357 16.13 -12.96 13.36
CA SER A 357 15.98 -12.69 11.93
C SER A 357 16.44 -13.93 11.15
N ALA A 358 15.66 -14.31 10.14
CA ALA A 358 15.88 -15.50 9.34
C ALA A 358 15.70 -15.22 7.85
N GLN A 359 16.52 -15.88 7.04
CA GLN A 359 16.42 -15.90 5.59
C GLN A 359 16.55 -17.34 5.10
N LYS A 360 15.79 -17.71 4.06
CA LYS A 360 16.05 -18.97 3.35
C LYS A 360 17.51 -19.01 2.92
N GLY A 361 18.23 -20.07 3.30
CA GLY A 361 19.57 -20.31 2.77
C GLY A 361 19.54 -20.35 1.25
N LYS A 362 20.65 -19.96 0.61
CA LYS A 362 20.82 -20.21 -0.82
C LYS A 362 21.07 -21.71 -0.99
N GLU A 363 20.15 -22.41 -1.63
CA GLU A 363 20.46 -23.73 -2.20
C GLU A 363 21.50 -23.60 -3.31
#